data_AF-A0A0D7AT16-F1
#
_entry.id   AF-A0A0D7AT16-F1
#
_cell.length_a   1.000
_cell.length_b   1.000
_cell.length_c   1.000
_cell.angle_alpha   90.00
_cell.angle_beta   90.00
_cell.angle_gamma   90.00
#
_symmetry.space_group_name_H-M   'P 1'
#
loop_
_entity.id
_entity.type
_entity.pdbx_description
1 polymer ?
#
loop_
_entity_poly.entity_id
_entity_poly.type
_entity_poly.pdbx_seq_one_letter_code
_entity_poly.pdbx_strand_id
1 'polypeptide(L)'
;LAVHSDSLDSVAAFNSLSVEKEVHNVVLLGVAEVILRTGIDLRVRHIPGKDNIMADLLSRNLLADFAKLFPSYRVRTFEPPRELLPARWRECL
;
A
#
# COMPACT_ATOMS: atom_id res chain seq x y z
N LEU A 1 -13.09 -0.27 -7.40
CA LEU A 1 -11.63 -0.10 -7.28
C LEU A 1 -10.95 -1.45 -7.46
N ALA A 2 -9.98 -1.55 -8.36
CA ALA A 2 -9.17 -2.76 -8.53
C ALA A 2 -7.74 -2.51 -8.05
N VAL A 3 -7.25 -3.34 -7.13
CA VAL A 3 -5.89 -3.32 -6.63
C VAL A 3 -5.17 -4.56 -7.17
N HIS A 4 -4.05 -4.34 -7.82
CA HIS A 4 -3.17 -5.40 -8.30
C HIS A 4 -1.96 -5.49 -7.37
N SER A 5 -1.62 -6.71 -6.95
CA SER A 5 -0.50 -6.97 -6.05
C SER A 5 0.18 -8.28 -6.45
N ASP A 6 1.48 -8.38 -6.25
CA ASP A 6 2.24 -9.62 -6.40
C ASP A 6 2.36 -10.42 -5.08
N SER A 7 1.85 -9.86 -3.98
CA SER A 7 1.76 -10.57 -2.70
C SER A 7 0.56 -11.53 -2.70
N LEU A 8 0.84 -12.83 -2.79
CA LEU A 8 -0.17 -13.87 -2.63
C LEU A 8 -0.86 -13.80 -1.27
N ASP A 9 -0.11 -13.50 -0.21
CA ASP A 9 -0.67 -13.36 1.15
C ASP A 9 -1.72 -12.24 1.20
N SER A 10 -1.42 -11.09 0.59
CA SER A 10 -2.36 -9.95 0.55
C SER A 10 -3.60 -10.29 -0.27
N VAL A 11 -3.42 -10.91 -1.44
CA VAL A 11 -4.54 -11.32 -2.31
C VAL A 11 -5.43 -12.34 -1.60
N ALA A 12 -4.83 -13.35 -0.95
CA ALA A 12 -5.56 -14.34 -0.16
C ALA A 12 -6.31 -13.69 1.00
N ALA A 13 -5.68 -12.75 1.70
CA ALA A 13 -6.29 -12.08 2.84
C ALA A 13 -7.55 -11.29 2.47
N PHE A 14 -7.48 -10.49 1.40
CA PHE A 14 -8.63 -9.70 0.95
C PHE A 14 -9.73 -10.52 0.28
N ASN A 15 -9.39 -11.63 -0.38
CA ASN A 15 -10.40 -12.49 -1.01
C ASN A 15 -11.09 -13.43 -0.03
N SER A 16 -10.41 -13.81 1.07
CA SER A 16 -10.99 -14.66 2.11
C SER A 16 -11.54 -13.89 3.31
N LEU A 17 -11.21 -12.59 3.42
CA LEU A 17 -11.47 -11.76 4.60
C LEU A 17 -10.90 -12.38 5.88
N SER A 18 -9.72 -13.00 5.77
CA SER A 18 -9.05 -13.71 6.85
C SER A 18 -7.54 -13.51 6.77
N VAL A 19 -6.86 -13.56 7.92
CA VAL A 19 -5.40 -13.49 8.00
C VAL A 19 -4.88 -14.61 8.88
N GLU A 20 -3.69 -15.12 8.57
CA GLU A 20 -3.05 -16.16 9.38
C GLU A 20 -2.62 -15.65 10.76
N LYS A 21 -2.12 -14.41 10.82
CA LYS A 21 -1.68 -13.76 12.06
C LYS A 21 -2.67 -12.70 12.48
N GLU A 22 -3.16 -12.81 13.72
CA GLU A 22 -4.15 -11.88 14.30
C GLU A 22 -3.73 -10.41 14.21
N VAL A 23 -2.43 -10.12 14.36
CA VAL A 23 -1.90 -8.74 14.25
C VAL A 23 -2.21 -8.06 12.91
N HIS A 24 -2.42 -8.82 11.83
CA HIS A 24 -2.76 -8.26 10.52
C HIS A 24 -4.25 -7.94 10.37
N ASN A 25 -5.10 -8.42 11.28
CA ASN A 25 -6.56 -8.26 11.16
C ASN A 25 -6.98 -6.79 11.26
N VAL A 26 -6.20 -5.98 11.97
CA VAL A 26 -6.41 -4.52 12.05
C VAL A 26 -6.44 -3.85 10.68
N VAL A 27 -5.65 -4.35 9.72
CA VAL A 27 -5.61 -3.81 8.36
C VAL A 27 -6.90 -4.16 7.60
N LEU A 28 -7.35 -5.41 7.67
CA LEU A 28 -8.60 -5.84 7.04
C LEU A 28 -9.81 -5.08 7.60
N LEU A 29 -9.87 -4.91 8.92
CA LEU A 29 -10.93 -4.14 9.58
C LEU A 29 -10.94 -2.68 9.14
N GLY A 30 -9.77 -2.03 9.08
CA GLY A 30 -9.66 -0.65 8.61
C GLY A 30 -10.10 -0.49 7.15
N VAL A 31 -9.75 -1.44 6.27
CA VAL A 31 -10.21 -1.43 4.88
C VAL A 31 -11.72 -1.68 4.79
N ALA A 32 -12.26 -2.61 5.57
CA ALA A 32 -13.69 -2.87 5.63
C ALA A 32 -14.48 -1.63 6.08
N GLU A 33 -13.99 -0.89 7.07
CA GLU A 33 -14.58 0.38 7.49
C GLU A 33 -14.63 1.40 6.34
N VAL A 34 -13.53 1.54 5.59
CA VAL A 34 -13.47 2.43 4.42
C VAL A 34 -14.47 1.98 3.35
N ILE A 35 -14.56 0.68 3.05
CA ILE A 35 -15.52 0.13 2.08
C ILE A 35 -16.95 0.44 2.51
N LEU A 36 -17.31 0.18 3.76
CA LEU A 36 -18.65 0.46 4.29
C LEU A 36 -19.00 1.95 4.25
N ARG A 37 -18.03 2.82 4.60
CA ARG A 37 -18.24 4.27 4.61
C ARG A 37 -18.35 4.88 3.21
N THR A 38 -17.60 4.34 2.25
CA THR A 38 -17.49 4.93 0.90
C THR A 38 -18.36 4.23 -0.14
N GLY A 39 -18.82 3.01 0.12
CA GLY A 39 -19.53 2.17 -0.83
C GLY A 39 -18.67 1.64 -1.98
N ILE A 40 -17.34 1.69 -1.88
CA ILE A 40 -16.43 1.22 -2.93
C ILE A 40 -16.49 -0.31 -3.04
N ASP A 41 -16.78 -0.83 -4.24
CA ASP A 41 -16.52 -2.24 -4.59
C ASP A 41 -14.99 -2.44 -4.76
N LEU A 42 -14.34 -3.11 -3.81
CA LEU A 42 -12.91 -3.41 -3.85
C LEU A 42 -12.65 -4.82 -4.40
N ARG A 43 -11.75 -4.92 -5.37
CA ARG A 43 -11.25 -6.21 -5.88
C ARG A 43 -9.74 -6.25 -5.83
N VAL A 44 -9.18 -7.29 -5.19
CA VAL A 44 -7.74 -7.50 -5.08
C VAL A 44 -7.34 -8.69 -5.94
N ARG A 45 -6.38 -8.49 -6.85
CA ARG A 45 -5.95 -9.50 -7.82
C ARG A 45 -4.45 -9.68 -7.80
N HIS A 46 -4.03 -10.92 -7.96
CA HIS A 46 -2.63 -11.25 -8.13
C HIS A 46 -2.13 -10.85 -9.52
N ILE A 47 -0.96 -10.23 -9.57
CA ILE A 47 -0.15 -10.06 -10.78
C ILE A 47 1.27 -10.57 -10.52
N PRO A 48 2.00 -11.08 -11.53
CA PRO A 48 3.41 -11.42 -11.37
C PRO A 48 4.25 -10.22 -10.92
N GLY A 49 5.26 -10.41 -10.06
CA GLY A 49 6.14 -9.32 -9.60
C GLY A 49 6.85 -8.57 -10.73
N LYS A 50 7.19 -9.25 -11.83
CA LYS A 50 7.73 -8.62 -13.06
C LYS A 50 6.77 -7.60 -13.70
N ASP A 51 5.48 -7.70 -13.43
CA ASP A 51 4.46 -6.76 -13.89
C ASP A 51 4.14 -5.71 -12.80
N ASN A 52 4.64 -5.90 -11.58
CA ASN A 52 4.49 -4.99 -10.43
C ASN A 52 5.74 -4.13 -10.13
N ILE A 53 6.71 -4.08 -11.06
CA ILE A 53 8.03 -3.46 -10.85
C ILE A 53 7.94 -2.02 -10.32
N MET A 54 6.99 -1.23 -10.83
CA MET A 54 6.80 0.15 -10.36
C MET A 54 6.53 0.19 -8.84
N ALA A 55 5.63 -0.65 -8.33
CA ALA A 55 5.29 -0.69 -6.91
C ALA A 55 6.46 -1.22 -6.06
N ASP A 56 7.19 -2.22 -6.56
CA ASP A 56 8.37 -2.77 -5.90
C ASP A 56 9.47 -1.72 -5.69
N LEU A 57 9.80 -0.96 -6.72
CA LEU A 57 10.83 0.08 -6.63
C LEU A 57 10.41 1.19 -5.65
N LEU A 58 9.13 1.60 -5.71
CA LEU A 58 8.61 2.64 -4.81
C LEU A 58 8.57 2.18 -3.35
N SER A 59 8.08 0.97 -3.08
CA SER A 59 7.97 0.43 -1.72
C SER A 59 9.34 0.22 -1.05
N ARG A 60 10.40 -0.01 -1.84
CA ARG A 60 11.78 -0.14 -1.36
C ARG A 60 12.57 1.16 -1.37
N ASN A 61 11.93 2.29 -1.68
CA ASN A 61 12.57 3.61 -1.80
C ASN A 61 13.72 3.66 -2.83
N LEU A 62 13.65 2.84 -3.89
CA LEU A 62 14.65 2.79 -4.96
C LEU A 62 14.35 3.84 -6.05
N LEU A 63 14.26 5.11 -5.64
CA LEU A 63 13.78 6.21 -6.51
C LEU A 63 14.71 6.49 -7.69
N ALA A 64 16.02 6.28 -7.52
CA ALA A 64 16.99 6.44 -8.61
C ALA A 64 16.75 5.43 -9.74
N ASP A 65 16.49 4.17 -9.40
CA ASP A 65 16.23 3.12 -10.37
C ASP A 65 14.82 3.27 -10.97
N PHE A 66 13.85 3.69 -10.17
CA PHE A 66 12.52 4.07 -10.65
C PHE A 66 12.62 5.17 -11.72
N ALA A 67 13.37 6.25 -11.45
CA ALA A 67 13.52 7.36 -12.40
C ALA A 67 14.21 6.96 -13.70
N LYS A 68 15.14 6.00 -13.66
CA LYS A 68 15.80 5.45 -14.87
C LYS A 68 14.83 4.62 -15.72
N LEU A 69 14.02 3.77 -15.09
CA LEU A 69 13.10 2.87 -15.79
C LEU A 69 11.81 3.58 -16.24
N PHE A 70 11.38 4.61 -15.52
CA PHE A 70 10.11 5.31 -15.74
C PHE A 70 10.32 6.83 -15.82
N PRO A 71 11.10 7.34 -16.80
CA PRO A 71 11.54 8.74 -16.84
C PRO A 71 10.40 9.75 -17.02
N SER A 72 9.26 9.32 -17.56
CA SER A 72 8.07 10.17 -17.73
C SER A 72 7.25 10.34 -16.45
N TYR A 73 7.53 9.56 -15.40
CA TYR A 73 6.79 9.60 -14.15
C TYR A 73 7.44 10.58 -13.15
N ARG A 74 6.61 11.27 -12.38
CA ARG A 74 7.03 12.20 -11.33
C ARG A 74 6.66 11.61 -9.98
N VAL A 75 7.65 11.12 -9.24
CA VAL A 75 7.45 10.73 -7.84
C VAL A 75 7.41 11.99 -7.00
N ARG A 76 6.36 12.14 -6.19
CA ARG A 76 6.24 13.20 -5.19
C ARG A 76 6.38 12.60 -3.80
N THR A 77 7.19 13.23 -2.97
CA THR A 77 7.23 12.93 -1.54
C THR A 77 6.10 13.68 -0.84
N PHE A 78 5.62 13.10 0.25
CA PHE A 78 4.67 13.74 1.14
C PHE A 78 5.34 13.92 2.49
N GLU A 79 5.46 15.17 2.94
CA GLU A 79 5.84 15.49 4.30
C GLU A 79 4.56 15.74 5.09
N PRO A 80 4.18 14.87 6.05
CA PRO A 80 2.98 15.06 6.83
C PRO A 80 3.07 16.35 7.66
N PRO A 81 1.95 17.07 7.88
CA PRO A 81 1.95 18.23 8.77
C PRO A 81 2.49 17.84 10.15
N ARG A 82 3.55 18.51 10.61
CA ARG A 82 4.25 18.17 11.87
C ARG A 82 3.32 18.18 13.09
N GLU A 83 2.33 19.06 13.08
CA GLU A 83 1.32 19.18 14.14
C GLU A 83 0.44 17.92 14.27
N LEU A 84 0.25 17.18 13.17
CA LEU A 84 -0.54 15.95 13.13
C LEU A 84 0.30 14.71 13.47
N LEU A 85 1.62 14.82 13.56
CA LEU A 85 2.48 13.72 13.99
C LEU A 85 2.31 13.48 15.50
N PRO A 86 2.24 12.21 15.95
CA PRO A 86 2.27 11.91 17.37
C PRO A 86 3.57 12.45 17.99
N ALA A 87 3.52 12.96 19.22
CA ALA A 87 4.63 13.69 19.85
C ALA A 87 6.01 12.99 19.71
N ARG A 88 6.04 11.66 19.86
CA ARG A 88 7.26 10.84 19.72
C ARG A 88 7.93 10.87 18.34
N TRP A 89 7.22 11.28 17.29
CA TRP A 89 7.75 11.34 15.92
C TRP A 89 8.12 12.76 15.49
N ARG A 90 7.81 13.77 16.30
CA ARG A 90 8.11 15.18 15.98
C ARG A 90 9.60 15.51 16.12
N GLU A 91 10.34 14.74 16.91
CA GLU A 91 11.75 14.96 17.22
C GLU A 91 12.71 14.11 16.36
N CYS A 92 12.18 13.23 15.50
CA CYS A 92 12.97 12.25 14.74
C CYS A 92 13.23 12.65 13.27
N LEU A 93 12.84 13.86 12.85
CA LEU A 93 12.97 14.36 11.47
C LEU A 93 13.77 15.67 11.41
#